data_AF-A0A1B1TPR0-F1
#
_entry.id   AF-A0A1B1TPR0-F1
#
_cell.length_a   1.000
_cell.length_b   1.000
_cell.length_c   1.000
_cell.angle_alpha   90.00
_cell.angle_beta   90.00
_cell.angle_gamma   90.00
#
_symmetry.space_group_name_H-M   'P 1'
#
loop_
_entity.id
_entity.type
_entity.pdbx_description
1 polymer ?
#
loop_
_entity_poly.entity_id
_entity_poly.type
_entity_poly.pdbx_seq_one_letter_code
_entity_poly.pdbx_strand_id
1 'polypeptide(L)'
;MTTDPNVNRLLAGRYRLVDLVGQGAMGRVYRGEDTVLGGVTVAVKFLAQTLLNDKMRQRFEREATICALLSEKSIHIVRVKDYGVDDQDVPFYVMEFLEGESLNDIIAHATLGLPRFFQVVRQVCLGMEAAHQGITFKGEQCLIIHRDIKPSNILIMQDASLGELVKILDFGIARLSQAGAAQTQSFMGTLAYCSPEQMEGKELDQRSDIYSLGITMYEMLTGDMPVMPENNSFGGWYRAHHDTPPIPFDKSLRIPAPLAEIIMCCMAKNPRDRPQTVNDIWQAMAPIAKYYEQQAAETKKSFFTTSQNLQNFQATSPVAGPNDPTRINNATTAPSFRNSTVNRQGRPTDKLNTTFTDTVCAAQSWPADKPQSKIVFPRIVPAEPTAIASLWAMLEGEELGKRRFDTRYNQFLFIEAPHPMLLWITVLYNSSEGARWLPCYLDLKTKIGQQMARLLASQGNYRILLFALGQPQRYFHITQATISLKQREQLTRWADLSQRLPASNPVVSKQTLKKEYEKSKGKILMKLAASRTNSNLGGF
;
A
#
# COMPACT_ATOMS: atom_id res chain seq x y z
N MET A 1 21.90 -17.80 -13.68
CA MET A 1 21.33 -17.69 -12.33
C MET A 1 22.50 -17.69 -11.37
N THR A 2 22.92 -16.52 -10.89
CA THR A 2 23.92 -16.43 -9.82
C THR A 2 23.20 -16.71 -8.50
N THR A 3 23.46 -17.88 -7.92
CA THR A 3 22.99 -18.24 -6.57
C THR A 3 23.61 -17.27 -5.57
N ASP A 4 22.77 -16.59 -4.79
CA ASP A 4 23.20 -15.67 -3.75
C ASP A 4 24.04 -16.43 -2.70
N PRO A 5 25.32 -16.07 -2.49
CA PRO A 5 26.24 -16.84 -1.65
C PRO A 5 25.84 -16.89 -0.16
N ASN A 6 24.91 -16.04 0.26
CA ASN A 6 24.43 -16.03 1.64
C ASN A 6 23.28 -17.02 1.89
N VAL A 7 22.61 -17.54 0.86
CA VAL A 7 21.51 -18.49 1.06
C VAL A 7 22.06 -19.81 1.63
N ASN A 8 21.45 -20.28 2.72
CA ASN A 8 21.89 -21.40 3.57
C ASN A 8 23.21 -21.20 4.35
N ARG A 9 23.82 -20.01 4.31
CA ARG A 9 25.00 -19.69 5.12
C ARG A 9 24.62 -19.68 6.61
N LEU A 10 25.44 -20.32 7.45
CA LEU A 10 25.35 -20.22 8.90
C LEU A 10 26.20 -19.04 9.39
N LEU A 11 25.54 -17.93 9.70
CA LEU A 11 26.17 -16.70 10.18
C LEU A 11 26.43 -16.79 11.69
N ALA A 12 27.65 -16.41 12.10
CA ALA A 12 28.10 -16.41 13.50
C ALA A 12 27.83 -17.73 14.26
N GLY A 13 27.84 -18.86 13.55
CA GLY A 13 27.57 -20.18 14.11
C GLY A 13 26.14 -20.40 14.65
N ARG A 14 25.20 -19.46 14.42
CA ARG A 14 23.86 -19.46 15.04
C ARG A 14 22.71 -19.14 14.10
N TYR A 15 22.89 -18.21 13.17
CA TYR A 15 21.80 -17.72 12.34
C TYR A 15 21.91 -18.31 10.94
N ARG A 16 21.05 -19.27 10.61
CA ARG A 16 20.99 -19.84 9.26
C ARG A 16 20.21 -18.91 8.37
N LEU A 17 20.85 -18.34 7.35
CA LEU A 17 20.19 -17.46 6.39
C LEU A 17 19.38 -18.30 5.39
N VAL A 18 18.09 -18.06 5.28
CA VAL A 18 17.16 -18.85 4.46
C VAL A 18 17.03 -18.23 3.07
N ASP A 19 16.64 -16.96 3.00
CA ASP A 19 16.44 -16.24 1.75
C ASP A 19 16.59 -14.74 1.92
N LEU A 20 16.87 -14.05 0.80
CA LEU A 20 16.95 -12.59 0.75
C LEU A 20 15.54 -12.00 0.74
N VAL A 21 15.27 -11.14 1.72
CA VAL A 21 13.96 -10.54 1.94
C VAL A 21 13.92 -9.12 1.35
N GLY A 22 15.02 -8.37 1.47
CA GLY A 22 15.13 -7.02 0.90
C GLY A 22 16.57 -6.60 0.62
N GLN A 23 16.76 -5.73 -0.37
CA GLN A 23 18.06 -5.14 -0.68
C GLN A 23 17.89 -3.68 -1.07
N GLY A 24 18.71 -2.80 -0.48
CA GLY A 24 18.70 -1.37 -0.77
C GLY A 24 20.05 -0.72 -0.52
N ALA A 25 20.07 0.62 -0.56
CA ALA A 25 21.27 1.43 -0.36
C ALA A 25 21.98 1.15 0.98
N MET A 26 21.18 0.87 2.02
CA MET A 26 21.67 0.65 3.38
C MET A 26 22.10 -0.78 3.67
N GLY A 27 21.95 -1.70 2.70
CA GLY A 27 22.41 -3.09 2.82
C GLY A 27 21.36 -4.12 2.41
N ARG A 28 21.46 -5.32 2.98
CA ARG A 28 20.68 -6.51 2.60
C ARG A 28 20.04 -7.14 3.82
N VAL A 29 18.75 -7.48 3.73
CA VAL A 29 17.97 -8.12 4.78
C VAL A 29 17.64 -9.53 4.34
N TYR A 30 17.96 -10.52 5.18
CA TYR A 30 17.63 -11.92 4.98
C TYR A 30 16.65 -12.40 6.03
N ARG A 31 15.81 -13.35 5.66
CA ARG A 31 15.10 -14.19 6.61
C ARG A 31 16.10 -15.22 7.09
N GLY A 32 16.17 -15.39 8.39
CA GLY A 32 17.04 -16.38 9.01
C GLY A 32 16.30 -17.19 10.05
N GLU A 33 16.93 -18.28 10.46
CA GLU A 33 16.50 -19.12 11.57
C GLU A 33 17.59 -19.10 12.65
N ASP A 34 17.20 -18.78 13.88
CA ASP A 34 18.06 -18.95 15.04
C ASP A 34 18.14 -20.43 15.42
N THR A 35 19.24 -21.09 15.05
CA THR A 35 19.39 -22.54 15.23
C THR A 35 19.54 -22.95 16.68
N VAL A 36 19.91 -22.02 17.57
CA VAL A 36 20.04 -22.27 19.02
C VAL A 36 18.68 -22.12 19.71
N LEU A 37 17.84 -21.21 19.23
CA LEU A 37 16.47 -21.04 19.71
C LEU A 37 15.45 -21.87 18.90
N GLY A 38 15.81 -23.10 18.54
CA GLY A 38 14.87 -24.05 17.93
C GLY A 38 14.34 -23.64 16.55
N GLY A 39 15.08 -22.85 15.79
CA GLY A 39 14.70 -22.40 14.45
C GLY A 39 13.75 -21.20 14.43
N VAL A 40 13.68 -20.42 15.52
CA VAL A 40 12.88 -19.18 15.57
C VAL A 40 13.28 -18.26 14.42
N THR A 41 12.27 -17.82 13.65
CA THR A 41 12.45 -16.91 12.53
C THR A 41 12.96 -15.53 12.99
N VAL A 42 13.96 -15.02 12.29
CA VAL A 42 14.59 -13.71 12.51
C VAL A 42 14.80 -12.98 11.19
N ALA A 43 14.93 -11.65 11.26
CA ALA A 43 15.42 -10.85 10.16
C ALA A 43 16.89 -10.48 10.40
N VAL A 44 17.77 -10.78 9.45
CA VAL A 44 19.21 -10.48 9.53
C VAL A 44 19.56 -9.41 8.52
N LYS A 45 19.88 -8.20 8.98
CA LYS A 45 20.24 -7.05 8.15
C LYS A 45 21.74 -6.83 8.14
N PHE A 46 22.39 -7.11 7.02
CA PHE A 46 23.76 -6.70 6.74
C PHE A 46 23.78 -5.24 6.32
N LEU A 47 24.73 -4.46 6.84
CA LEU A 47 24.97 -3.09 6.39
C LEU A 47 25.84 -3.08 5.12
N ALA A 48 25.66 -2.08 4.27
CA ALA A 48 26.41 -1.98 3.01
C ALA A 48 27.92 -1.69 3.19
N GLN A 49 28.33 -1.13 4.32
CA GLN A 49 29.70 -0.67 4.57
C GLN A 49 30.46 -1.68 5.43
N THR A 50 31.57 -2.21 4.91
CA THR A 50 32.53 -3.02 5.70
C THR A 50 33.25 -2.15 6.73
N LEU A 51 33.54 -2.74 7.89
CA LEU A 51 34.32 -2.08 8.94
C LEU A 51 35.81 -2.18 8.60
N LEU A 52 36.43 -1.03 8.30
CA LEU A 52 37.82 -1.00 7.84
C LEU A 52 38.84 -0.74 8.97
N ASN A 53 38.39 -0.38 10.17
CA ASN A 53 39.25 -0.08 11.32
C ASN A 53 38.51 -0.22 12.66
N ASP A 54 39.28 -0.31 13.74
CA ASP A 54 38.75 -0.50 15.10
C ASP A 54 37.85 0.65 15.55
N LYS A 55 38.11 1.88 15.10
CA LYS A 55 37.27 3.04 15.43
C LYS A 55 35.86 2.90 14.83
N MET A 56 35.76 2.39 13.60
CA MET A 56 34.47 2.07 12.98
C MET A 56 33.77 0.92 13.70
N ARG A 57 34.51 -0.12 14.12
CA ARG A 57 33.96 -1.25 14.88
C ARG A 57 33.41 -0.81 16.23
N GLN A 58 34.19 -0.07 17.03
CA GLN A 58 33.74 0.46 18.32
C GLN A 58 32.52 1.38 18.19
N ARG A 59 32.47 2.19 17.12
CA ARG A 59 31.30 3.03 16.83
C ARG A 59 30.08 2.18 16.48
N PHE A 60 30.24 1.15 15.65
CA PHE A 60 29.17 0.21 15.33
C PHE A 60 28.64 -0.48 16.58
N GLU A 61 29.51 -1.08 17.40
CA GLU A 61 29.12 -1.77 18.64
C GLU A 61 28.38 -0.85 19.61
N ARG A 62 28.85 0.39 19.76
CA ARG A 62 28.17 1.40 20.59
C ARG A 62 26.77 1.70 20.05
N GLU A 63 26.65 2.05 18.77
CA GLU A 63 25.36 2.41 18.16
C GLU A 63 24.41 1.20 18.15
N ALA A 64 24.92 -0.01 17.89
CA ALA A 64 24.13 -1.23 17.90
C ALA A 64 23.59 -1.58 19.30
N THR A 65 24.42 -1.44 20.33
CA THR A 65 23.98 -1.62 21.72
C THR A 65 22.91 -0.59 22.10
N ILE A 66 23.09 0.67 21.68
CA ILE A 66 22.11 1.73 21.92
C ILE A 66 20.78 1.39 21.23
N CYS A 67 20.80 0.94 19.99
CA CYS A 67 19.59 0.54 19.26
C CYS A 67 18.88 -0.66 19.93
N ALA A 68 19.63 -1.65 20.40
CA ALA A 68 19.08 -2.79 21.12
C ALA A 68 18.36 -2.37 22.40
N LEU A 69 19.02 -1.54 23.23
CA LEU A 69 18.43 -0.99 24.45
C LEU A 69 17.20 -0.11 24.17
N LEU A 70 17.22 0.67 23.09
CA LEU A 70 16.07 1.46 22.66
C LEU A 70 14.88 0.56 22.29
N SER A 71 15.13 -0.53 21.57
CA SER A 71 14.07 -1.41 21.09
C SER A 71 13.27 -2.09 22.20
N GLU A 72 13.84 -2.19 23.40
CA GLU A 72 13.14 -2.71 24.60
C GLU A 72 12.24 -1.64 25.27
N LYS A 73 12.37 -0.36 24.92
CA LYS A 73 11.58 0.72 25.52
C LYS A 73 10.18 0.88 24.94
N SER A 74 9.97 0.46 23.70
CA SER A 74 8.70 0.69 23.01
C SER A 74 8.38 -0.43 22.03
N ILE A 75 7.15 -0.95 22.15
CA ILE A 75 6.61 -1.95 21.23
C ILE A 75 6.51 -1.45 19.79
N HIS A 76 6.51 -0.12 19.59
CA HIS A 76 6.44 0.56 18.30
C HIS A 76 7.80 0.72 17.62
N ILE A 77 8.85 0.10 18.16
CA ILE A 77 10.18 0.03 17.56
C ILE A 77 10.46 -1.45 17.24
N VAL A 78 11.12 -1.72 16.12
CA VAL A 78 11.55 -3.08 15.79
C VAL A 78 12.54 -3.59 16.83
N ARG A 79 12.29 -4.79 17.35
CA ARG A 79 13.14 -5.43 18.35
C ARG A 79 14.45 -5.89 17.72
N VAL A 80 15.57 -5.41 18.26
CA VAL A 80 16.90 -5.90 17.92
C VAL A 80 17.29 -6.96 18.94
N LYS A 81 17.49 -8.19 18.46
CA LYS A 81 17.83 -9.36 19.29
C LYS A 81 19.34 -9.50 19.49
N ASP A 82 20.11 -9.21 18.44
CA ASP A 82 21.55 -9.41 18.43
C ASP A 82 22.21 -8.51 17.38
N TYR A 83 23.52 -8.39 17.43
CA TYR A 83 24.33 -7.74 16.40
C TYR A 83 25.69 -8.40 16.32
N GLY A 84 26.36 -8.25 15.18
CA GLY A 84 27.69 -8.81 15.02
C GLY A 84 28.39 -8.33 13.77
N VAL A 85 29.51 -8.98 13.48
CA VAL A 85 30.33 -8.74 12.31
C VAL A 85 30.64 -10.11 11.70
N ASP A 86 30.52 -10.23 10.39
CA ASP A 86 30.80 -11.49 9.71
C ASP A 86 32.30 -11.65 9.39
N ASP A 87 32.66 -12.78 8.76
CA ASP A 87 34.05 -13.11 8.42
C ASP A 87 34.71 -12.13 7.43
N GLN A 88 33.93 -11.23 6.81
CA GLN A 88 34.40 -10.20 5.87
C GLN A 88 34.33 -8.80 6.46
N ASP A 89 34.23 -8.70 7.79
CA ASP A 89 34.05 -7.44 8.51
C ASP A 89 32.79 -6.66 8.13
N VAL A 90 31.76 -7.36 7.62
CA VAL A 90 30.45 -6.76 7.32
C VAL A 90 29.59 -6.79 8.59
N PRO A 91 29.17 -5.63 9.12
CA PRO A 91 28.32 -5.58 10.29
C PRO A 91 26.90 -6.00 9.95
N PHE A 92 26.25 -6.68 10.90
CA PHE A 92 24.86 -7.12 10.79
C PHE A 92 24.07 -6.92 12.07
N TYR A 93 22.76 -6.75 11.91
CA TYR A 93 21.76 -6.78 12.98
C TYR A 93 20.89 -8.03 12.84
N VAL A 94 20.53 -8.63 13.97
CA VAL A 94 19.49 -9.65 14.05
C VAL A 94 18.29 -9.04 14.75
N MET A 95 17.14 -9.09 14.10
CA MET A 95 15.91 -8.45 14.53
C MET A 95 14.78 -9.47 14.60
N GLU A 96 13.69 -9.12 15.27
CA GLU A 96 12.44 -9.83 15.07
C GLU A 96 12.03 -9.82 13.59
N PHE A 97 11.55 -10.96 13.10
CA PHE A 97 10.95 -11.03 11.78
C PHE A 97 9.50 -10.55 11.90
N LEU A 98 9.14 -9.55 11.10
CA LEU A 98 7.82 -8.92 11.14
C LEU A 98 7.02 -9.31 9.90
N GLU A 99 5.85 -9.89 10.12
CA GLU A 99 4.89 -10.22 9.06
C GLU A 99 3.88 -9.07 8.94
N GLY A 100 4.17 -8.12 8.06
CA GLY A 100 3.34 -6.93 7.85
C GLY A 100 3.62 -6.25 6.52
N GLU A 101 2.88 -5.19 6.22
CA GLU A 101 3.08 -4.36 5.03
C GLU A 101 3.77 -3.05 5.42
N SER A 102 4.66 -2.55 4.54
CA SER A 102 5.23 -1.22 4.75
C SER A 102 4.15 -0.15 4.53
N LEU A 103 4.24 0.96 5.25
CA LEU A 103 3.35 2.10 5.05
C LEU A 103 3.46 2.62 3.61
N ASN A 104 4.65 2.55 3.01
CA ASN A 104 4.87 2.85 1.59
C ASN A 104 3.98 2.00 0.67
N ASP A 105 3.91 0.70 0.91
CA ASP A 105 3.08 -0.20 0.09
C ASP A 105 1.60 0.08 0.32
N ILE A 106 1.19 0.34 1.57
CA ILE A 106 -0.19 0.68 1.90
C ILE A 106 -0.65 1.95 1.18
N ILE A 107 0.14 3.03 1.25
CA ILE A 107 -0.21 4.31 0.61
C ILE A 107 -0.13 4.25 -0.92
N ALA A 108 0.74 3.38 -1.47
CA ALA A 108 0.79 3.14 -2.91
C ALA A 108 -0.52 2.50 -3.45
N HIS A 109 -1.26 1.77 -2.61
CA HIS A 109 -2.56 1.22 -2.96
C HIS A 109 -3.70 2.23 -2.70
N ALA A 110 -3.72 2.88 -1.53
CA ALA A 110 -4.74 3.86 -1.18
C ALA A 110 -4.27 4.78 -0.05
N THR A 111 -4.67 6.04 -0.11
CA THR A 111 -4.48 6.96 1.02
C THR A 111 -5.26 6.49 2.25
N LEU A 112 -4.81 6.90 3.42
CA LEU A 112 -5.43 6.52 4.68
C LEU A 112 -6.64 7.40 4.99
N GLY A 113 -7.75 6.76 5.36
CA GLY A 113 -8.87 7.46 5.98
C GLY A 113 -8.49 7.98 7.38
N LEU A 114 -9.07 9.12 7.77
CA LEU A 114 -8.71 9.83 9.01
C LEU A 114 -8.63 8.94 10.27
N PRO A 115 -9.57 8.01 10.56
CA PRO A 115 -9.45 7.17 11.74
C PRO A 115 -8.18 6.30 11.76
N ARG A 116 -7.86 5.66 10.62
CA ARG A 116 -6.65 4.84 10.50
C ARG A 116 -5.39 5.70 10.49
N PHE A 117 -5.43 6.87 9.84
CA PHE A 117 -4.34 7.86 9.89
C PHE A 117 -3.97 8.22 11.33
N PHE A 118 -4.95 8.60 12.16
CA PHE A 118 -4.67 8.96 13.56
C PHE A 118 -4.12 7.79 14.38
N GLN A 119 -4.63 6.57 14.16
CA GLN A 119 -4.12 5.37 14.81
C GLN A 119 -2.65 5.11 14.45
N VAL A 120 -2.28 5.25 13.17
CA VAL A 120 -0.90 5.05 12.72
C VAL A 120 0.01 6.15 13.27
N VAL A 121 -0.37 7.42 13.11
CA VAL A 121 0.44 8.56 13.59
C VAL A 121 0.67 8.50 15.10
N ARG A 122 -0.34 8.13 15.88
CA ARG A 122 -0.20 7.94 17.33
C ARG A 122 0.91 6.95 17.67
N GLN A 123 0.89 5.79 17.03
CA GLN A 123 1.87 4.73 17.30
C GLN A 123 3.28 5.13 16.84
N VAL A 124 3.39 5.85 15.72
CA VAL A 124 4.67 6.43 15.26
C VAL A 124 5.19 7.46 16.28
N CYS A 125 4.35 8.39 16.74
CA CYS A 125 4.71 9.35 17.78
C CYS A 125 5.21 8.66 19.06
N LEU A 126 4.57 7.58 19.51
CA LEU A 126 5.00 6.81 20.69
C LEU A 126 6.38 6.13 20.49
N GLY A 127 6.64 5.58 19.30
CA GLY A 127 7.95 5.01 18.96
C GLY A 127 9.05 6.08 18.92
N MET A 128 8.77 7.22 18.27
CA MET A 128 9.71 8.33 18.17
C MET A 128 9.98 8.98 19.54
N GLU A 129 8.95 9.15 20.36
CA GLU A 129 9.08 9.72 21.71
C GLU A 129 10.03 8.89 22.57
N ALA A 130 9.91 7.55 22.53
CA ALA A 130 10.82 6.66 23.27
C ALA A 130 12.29 6.83 22.84
N ALA A 131 12.53 7.07 21.54
CA ALA A 131 13.87 7.33 21.01
C ALA A 131 14.40 8.72 21.41
N HIS A 132 13.53 9.73 21.32
CA HIS A 132 13.84 11.12 21.63
C HIS A 132 14.09 11.36 23.12
N GLN A 133 13.40 10.63 24.00
CA GLN A 133 13.71 10.60 25.43
C GLN A 133 15.07 9.97 25.72
N GLY A 134 15.60 9.17 24.78
CA GLY A 134 16.92 8.56 24.82
C GLY A 134 17.01 7.38 25.76
N ILE A 135 18.21 6.80 25.84
CA ILE A 135 18.54 5.70 26.75
C ILE A 135 19.70 6.10 27.66
N THR A 136 19.77 5.51 28.85
CA THR A 136 20.96 5.65 29.69
C THR A 136 21.95 4.55 29.32
N PHE A 137 23.12 4.93 28.82
CA PHE A 137 24.19 4.01 28.46
C PHE A 137 25.50 4.46 29.12
N LYS A 138 26.10 3.58 29.95
CA LYS A 138 27.31 3.89 30.74
C LYS A 138 27.20 5.17 31.59
N GLY A 139 26.01 5.44 32.13
CA GLY A 139 25.74 6.61 32.97
C GLY A 139 25.45 7.90 32.20
N GLU A 140 25.53 7.89 30.87
CA GLU A 140 25.21 9.04 30.02
C GLU A 140 23.84 8.89 29.37
N GLN A 141 23.07 9.97 29.32
CA GLN A 141 21.83 10.01 28.57
C GLN A 141 22.12 10.19 27.08
N CYS A 142 21.81 9.16 26.30
CA CYS A 142 21.99 9.13 24.85
C CYS A 142 20.64 9.37 24.17
N LEU A 143 20.40 10.59 23.69
CA LEU A 143 19.24 10.91 22.86
C LEU A 143 19.42 10.31 21.45
N ILE A 144 18.37 9.73 20.89
CA ILE A 144 18.43 9.02 19.62
C ILE A 144 17.53 9.71 18.61
N ILE A 145 18.13 10.14 17.50
CA ILE A 145 17.43 10.74 16.35
C ILE A 145 17.43 9.70 15.24
N HIS A 146 16.28 9.49 14.61
CA HIS A 146 16.12 8.45 13.60
C HIS A 146 16.82 8.80 12.28
N ARG A 147 16.65 10.03 11.78
CA ARG A 147 17.26 10.61 10.56
C ARG A 147 16.75 10.07 9.22
N ASP A 148 15.79 9.15 9.22
CA ASP A 148 15.26 8.51 8.00
C ASP A 148 13.81 8.07 8.20
N ILE A 149 12.98 8.92 8.83
CA ILE A 149 11.54 8.68 8.94
C ILE A 149 10.91 8.85 7.56
N LYS A 150 10.29 7.78 7.05
CA LYS A 150 9.58 7.73 5.77
C LYS A 150 8.65 6.51 5.74
N PRO A 151 7.67 6.45 4.82
CA PRO A 151 6.74 5.33 4.73
C PRO A 151 7.39 3.94 4.60
N SER A 152 8.55 3.81 3.95
CA SER A 152 9.20 2.50 3.79
C SER A 152 9.85 1.98 5.07
N ASN A 153 10.06 2.84 6.08
CA ASN A 153 10.67 2.48 7.36
C ASN A 153 9.61 2.36 8.48
N ILE A 154 8.32 2.37 8.11
CA ILE A 154 7.20 2.15 9.02
C ILE A 154 6.47 0.90 8.53
N LEU A 155 6.40 -0.12 9.38
CA LEU A 155 5.70 -1.37 9.08
C LEU A 155 4.40 -1.44 9.87
N ILE A 156 3.33 -1.94 9.24
CA ILE A 156 2.04 -2.17 9.85
C ILE A 156 1.74 -3.66 9.79
N MET A 157 1.52 -4.26 10.95
CA MET A 157 1.24 -5.69 11.11
C MET A 157 -0.06 -5.91 11.89
N GLN A 158 -0.65 -7.10 11.73
CA GLN A 158 -1.83 -7.48 12.47
C GLN A 158 -1.42 -8.24 13.74
N ASP A 159 -1.59 -7.60 14.89
CA ASP A 159 -1.48 -8.24 16.20
C ASP A 159 -2.85 -8.81 16.62
N ALA A 160 -2.83 -10.02 17.20
CA ALA A 160 -4.04 -10.73 17.61
C ALA A 160 -4.77 -10.03 18.78
N SER A 161 -4.05 -9.32 19.64
CA SER A 161 -4.60 -8.68 20.84
C SER A 161 -4.83 -7.18 20.63
N LEU A 162 -3.93 -6.51 19.91
CA LEU A 162 -3.90 -5.06 19.78
C LEU A 162 -4.50 -4.53 18.47
N GLY A 163 -4.74 -5.40 17.48
CA GLY A 163 -5.18 -4.97 16.17
C GLY A 163 -3.99 -4.57 15.27
N GLU A 164 -4.12 -3.47 14.52
CA GLU A 164 -2.99 -2.95 13.74
C GLU A 164 -1.89 -2.42 14.67
N LEU A 165 -0.73 -3.08 14.66
CA LEU A 165 0.48 -2.66 15.36
C LEU A 165 1.44 -2.02 14.36
N VAL A 166 1.89 -0.81 14.68
CA VAL A 166 2.88 -0.07 13.88
C VAL A 166 4.24 -0.20 14.53
N LYS A 167 5.26 -0.52 13.73
CA LYS A 167 6.65 -0.59 14.13
C LYS A 167 7.53 0.27 13.23
N ILE A 168 8.39 1.07 13.83
CA ILE A 168 9.41 1.86 13.15
C ILE A 168 10.68 1.01 13.04
N LEU A 169 11.26 0.99 11.84
CA LEU A 169 12.46 0.23 11.49
C LEU A 169 13.69 1.13 11.46
N ASP A 170 14.89 0.56 11.60
CA ASP A 170 16.17 1.23 11.22
C ASP A 170 16.59 2.49 12.00
N PHE A 171 16.29 2.57 13.29
CA PHE A 171 16.85 3.63 14.14
C PHE A 171 18.38 3.65 14.09
N GLY A 172 18.98 4.84 13.91
CA GLY A 172 20.41 5.06 14.11
C GLY A 172 21.36 4.47 13.05
N ILE A 173 20.91 3.56 12.18
CA ILE A 173 21.74 2.91 11.16
C ILE A 173 22.29 3.94 10.13
N ALA A 174 21.53 4.99 9.85
CA ALA A 174 21.95 6.08 8.96
C ALA A 174 23.18 6.84 9.48
N ARG A 175 23.38 6.92 10.80
CA ARG A 175 24.51 7.63 11.43
C ARG A 175 25.85 6.95 11.14
N LEU A 176 25.85 5.63 10.96
CA LEU A 176 27.04 4.85 10.63
C LEU A 176 27.43 5.00 9.15
N SER A 177 26.44 5.19 8.25
CA SER A 177 26.67 5.37 6.81
C SER A 177 27.15 6.77 6.44
N GLN A 178 26.92 7.78 7.27
CA GLN A 178 27.33 9.18 7.03
C GLN A 178 28.82 9.48 7.32
N ALA A 179 29.63 8.47 7.65
CA ALA A 179 31.05 8.66 7.94
C ALA A 179 31.95 8.87 6.70
N GLY A 180 31.38 8.96 5.49
CA GLY A 180 32.12 9.19 4.25
C GLY A 180 31.37 10.09 3.27
N ALA A 181 32.02 11.17 2.82
CA ALA A 181 31.47 12.23 1.97
C ALA A 181 31.18 11.84 0.51
N ALA A 182 31.02 10.55 0.17
CA ALA A 182 31.12 10.08 -1.21
C ALA A 182 30.10 9.00 -1.65
N GLN A 183 28.83 9.08 -1.23
CA GLN A 183 27.78 8.18 -1.76
C GLN A 183 26.56 8.96 -2.27
N THR A 184 26.70 9.56 -3.45
CA THR A 184 25.74 10.51 -4.04
C THR A 184 24.69 9.87 -4.97
N GLN A 185 24.76 8.57 -5.30
CA GLN A 185 23.88 7.99 -6.34
C GLN A 185 22.68 7.17 -5.83
N SER A 186 22.77 6.53 -4.66
CA SER A 186 21.65 5.75 -4.08
C SER A 186 20.83 6.53 -3.03
N PHE A 187 21.25 7.76 -2.73
CA PHE A 187 20.68 8.62 -1.69
C PHE A 187 19.44 9.42 -2.14
N MET A 188 19.13 9.44 -3.45
CA MET A 188 18.07 10.28 -4.02
C MET A 188 16.67 10.02 -3.46
N GLY A 189 16.33 8.78 -3.08
CA GLY A 189 15.01 8.44 -2.54
C GLY A 189 14.80 8.87 -1.08
N THR A 190 15.88 8.97 -0.29
CA THR A 190 15.84 9.47 1.09
C THR A 190 15.75 11.00 1.14
N LEU A 191 16.34 11.69 0.16
CA LEU A 191 16.35 13.16 0.13
C LEU A 191 14.95 13.78 0.23
N ALA A 192 13.94 13.10 -0.30
CA ALA A 192 12.56 13.54 -0.32
C ALA A 192 11.94 13.78 1.07
N TYR A 193 12.52 13.22 2.12
CA TYR A 193 12.05 13.34 3.51
C TYR A 193 13.07 14.07 4.40
N CYS A 194 14.24 14.45 3.88
CA CYS A 194 15.29 15.11 4.67
C CYS A 194 14.85 16.50 5.12
N SER A 195 15.14 16.83 6.37
CA SER A 195 14.99 18.20 6.85
C SER A 195 16.04 19.15 6.24
N PRO A 196 15.76 20.46 6.15
CA PRO A 196 16.72 21.45 5.65
C PRO A 196 18.07 21.35 6.34
N GLU A 197 18.09 21.28 7.68
CA GLU A 197 19.32 21.17 8.46
C GLU A 197 20.08 19.86 8.24
N GLN A 198 19.38 18.77 7.92
CA GLN A 198 20.00 17.49 7.52
C GLN A 198 20.66 17.59 6.14
N MET A 199 20.07 18.33 5.21
CA MET A 199 20.68 18.60 3.90
C MET A 199 21.90 19.51 3.99
N GLU A 200 21.92 20.42 4.96
CA GLU A 200 23.06 21.30 5.24
C GLU A 200 24.20 20.62 6.01
N GLY A 201 23.99 19.39 6.50
CA GLY A 201 24.95 18.67 7.32
C GLY A 201 25.17 19.32 8.71
N LYS A 202 24.18 20.05 9.22
CA LYS A 202 24.20 20.63 10.58
C LYS A 202 23.98 19.53 11.62
N GLU A 203 24.34 19.84 12.87
CA GLU A 203 23.93 19.00 14.00
C GLU A 203 22.41 18.92 14.08
N LEU A 204 21.91 17.70 14.18
CA LEU A 204 20.49 17.41 14.18
C LEU A 204 19.98 17.26 15.61
N ASP A 205 18.70 17.60 15.80
CA ASP A 205 17.94 17.24 16.98
C ASP A 205 16.63 16.55 16.57
N GLN A 206 15.78 16.22 17.56
CA GLN A 206 14.51 15.54 17.34
C GLN A 206 13.57 16.24 16.34
N ARG A 207 13.74 17.55 16.13
CA ARG A 207 12.89 18.35 15.24
C ARG A 207 13.19 18.07 13.77
N SER A 208 14.33 17.47 13.46
CA SER A 208 14.62 16.93 12.13
C SER A 208 13.72 15.75 11.80
N ASP A 209 13.50 14.83 12.76
CA ASP A 209 12.56 13.72 12.55
C ASP A 209 11.10 14.21 12.47
N ILE A 210 10.75 15.28 13.19
CA ILE A 210 9.42 15.92 13.10
C ILE A 210 9.13 16.43 11.68
N TYR A 211 10.13 17.01 11.01
CA TYR A 211 9.99 17.45 9.64
C TYR A 211 9.70 16.28 8.69
N SER A 212 10.48 15.20 8.81
CA SER A 212 10.30 13.97 8.04
C SER A 212 8.94 13.30 8.31
N LEU A 213 8.48 13.33 9.57
CA LEU A 213 7.14 12.89 9.94
C LEU A 213 6.05 13.77 9.31
N GLY A 214 6.25 15.10 9.24
CA GLY A 214 5.34 16.02 8.55
C GLY A 214 5.12 15.65 7.08
N ILE A 215 6.22 15.35 6.37
CA ILE A 215 6.17 14.88 4.97
C ILE A 215 5.42 13.55 4.88
N THR A 216 5.76 12.60 5.75
CA THR A 216 5.12 11.28 5.80
C THR A 216 3.61 11.40 6.04
N MET A 217 3.18 12.24 7.00
CA MET A 217 1.76 12.46 7.30
C MET A 217 1.00 13.10 6.13
N TYR A 218 1.63 14.02 5.41
CA TYR A 218 1.05 14.60 4.20
C TYR A 218 0.80 13.52 3.14
N GLU A 219 1.81 12.69 2.88
CA GLU A 219 1.72 11.61 1.88
C GLU A 219 0.70 10.55 2.28
N MET A 220 0.57 10.22 3.56
CA MET A 220 -0.48 9.30 4.06
C MET A 220 -1.89 9.73 3.67
N LEU A 221 -2.17 11.04 3.67
CA LEU A 221 -3.49 11.60 3.40
C LEU A 221 -3.72 11.92 1.93
N THR A 222 -2.67 12.27 1.19
CA THR A 222 -2.76 12.77 -0.19
C THR A 222 -2.31 11.73 -1.23
N GLY A 223 -1.37 10.86 -0.87
CA GLY A 223 -0.65 9.98 -1.79
C GLY A 223 0.40 10.71 -2.63
N ASP A 224 0.61 11.99 -2.38
CA ASP A 224 1.53 12.87 -3.11
C ASP A 224 2.56 13.49 -2.15
N MET A 225 3.67 13.98 -2.70
CA MET A 225 4.71 14.64 -1.92
C MET A 225 4.42 16.14 -1.75
N PRO A 226 4.56 16.70 -0.54
CA PRO A 226 4.36 18.12 -0.29
C PRO A 226 5.50 19.00 -0.83
N VAL A 227 6.65 18.40 -1.16
CA VAL A 227 7.83 19.10 -1.66
C VAL A 227 8.32 18.35 -2.90
N MET A 228 8.49 19.08 -4.00
CA MET A 228 8.91 18.52 -5.29
C MET A 228 10.11 19.30 -5.83
N PRO A 229 11.21 18.63 -6.21
CA PRO A 229 12.37 19.30 -6.73
C PRO A 229 12.21 19.61 -8.22
N GLU A 230 12.89 20.65 -8.69
CA GLU A 230 12.96 20.96 -10.13
C GLU A 230 13.64 19.84 -10.93
N ASN A 231 14.58 19.14 -10.29
CA ASN A 231 15.25 17.96 -10.83
C ASN A 231 15.70 17.05 -9.68
N ASN A 232 15.91 15.77 -9.96
CA ASN A 232 16.28 14.78 -8.93
C ASN A 232 17.75 14.88 -8.47
N SER A 233 18.43 16.01 -8.64
CA SER A 233 19.77 16.20 -8.08
C SER A 233 19.71 16.57 -6.59
N PHE A 234 20.82 16.40 -5.88
CA PHE A 234 20.96 16.91 -4.51
C PHE A 234 20.63 18.40 -4.41
N GLY A 235 21.13 19.22 -5.34
CA GLY A 235 20.86 20.66 -5.36
C GLY A 235 19.39 21.00 -5.64
N GLY A 236 18.70 20.19 -6.45
CA GLY A 236 17.26 20.33 -6.69
C GLY A 236 16.45 20.06 -5.42
N TRP A 237 16.76 18.96 -4.72
CA TRP A 237 16.15 18.65 -3.43
C TRP A 237 16.50 19.68 -2.35
N TYR A 238 17.73 20.19 -2.34
CA TYR A 238 18.16 21.23 -1.40
C TYR A 238 17.27 22.46 -1.52
N ARG A 239 17.09 23.00 -2.73
CA ARG A 239 16.20 24.15 -2.97
C ARG A 239 14.74 23.84 -2.63
N ALA A 240 14.28 22.62 -2.90
CA ALA A 240 12.91 22.22 -2.61
C ALA A 240 12.64 22.22 -1.09
N HIS A 241 13.55 21.63 -0.30
CA HIS A 241 13.40 21.58 1.15
C HIS A 241 13.73 22.90 1.82
N HIS A 242 14.69 23.67 1.32
CA HIS A 242 15.15 24.91 1.94
C HIS A 242 14.33 26.15 1.53
N ASP A 243 14.10 26.34 0.24
CA ASP A 243 13.61 27.61 -0.31
C ASP A 243 12.12 27.58 -0.70
N THR A 244 11.57 26.39 -0.99
CA THR A 244 10.22 26.25 -1.54
C THR A 244 9.20 25.92 -0.44
N PRO A 245 8.11 26.68 -0.29
CA PRO A 245 7.06 26.33 0.67
C PRO A 245 6.40 24.98 0.28
N PRO A 246 5.99 24.14 1.25
CA PRO A 246 5.29 22.92 0.95
C PRO A 246 3.94 23.19 0.26
N ILE A 247 3.51 22.29 -0.62
CA ILE A 247 2.25 22.37 -1.34
C ILE A 247 1.09 22.25 -0.32
N PRO A 248 0.15 23.21 -0.26
CA PRO A 248 -0.99 23.13 0.64
C PRO A 248 -1.90 21.92 0.35
N PHE A 249 -2.69 21.49 1.33
CA PHE A 249 -3.70 20.45 1.10
C PHE A 249 -4.79 20.91 0.11
N ASP A 250 -5.16 20.05 -0.82
CA ASP A 250 -6.33 20.29 -1.69
C ASP A 250 -7.61 20.26 -0.84
N LYS A 251 -8.45 21.29 -1.01
CA LYS A 251 -9.76 21.41 -0.37
C LYS A 251 -10.68 20.23 -0.72
N SER A 252 -10.48 19.59 -1.87
CA SER A 252 -11.26 18.42 -2.31
C SER A 252 -11.12 17.20 -1.39
N LEU A 253 -9.98 17.08 -0.68
CA LEU A 253 -9.68 15.98 0.24
C LEU A 253 -10.43 16.06 1.57
N ARG A 254 -11.11 17.20 1.85
CA ARG A 254 -11.89 17.43 3.07
C ARG A 254 -11.11 17.16 4.36
N ILE A 255 -9.81 17.45 4.35
CA ILE A 255 -8.96 17.38 5.55
C ILE A 255 -9.35 18.54 6.49
N PRO A 256 -9.56 18.30 7.80
CA PRO A 256 -9.85 19.37 8.76
C PRO A 256 -8.75 20.43 8.75
N ALA A 257 -9.12 21.71 8.71
CA ALA A 257 -8.15 22.81 8.72
C ALA A 257 -7.15 22.72 9.90
N PRO A 258 -7.58 22.44 11.16
CA PRO A 258 -6.64 22.28 12.26
C PRO A 258 -5.64 21.13 12.06
N LEU A 259 -6.05 20.03 11.43
CA LEU A 259 -5.15 18.92 11.12
C LEU A 259 -4.13 19.31 10.03
N ALA A 260 -4.62 19.96 8.97
CA ALA A 260 -3.76 20.45 7.90
C ALA A 260 -2.71 21.44 8.43
N GLU A 261 -3.10 22.36 9.30
CA GLU A 261 -2.20 23.32 9.95
C GLU A 261 -1.11 22.61 10.77
N ILE A 262 -1.46 21.62 11.60
CA ILE A 262 -0.48 20.86 12.38
C ILE A 262 0.55 20.17 11.47
N ILE A 263 0.10 19.51 10.40
CA ILE A 263 0.99 18.81 9.46
C ILE A 263 1.90 19.81 8.74
N MET A 264 1.37 20.96 8.30
CA MET A 264 2.17 22.00 7.64
C MET A 264 3.19 22.64 8.59
N CYS A 265 2.84 22.85 9.87
CA CYS A 265 3.77 23.34 10.89
C CYS A 265 4.95 22.38 11.13
N CYS A 266 4.74 21.06 11.04
CA CYS A 266 5.83 20.09 11.13
C CYS A 266 6.89 20.33 10.03
N MET A 267 6.47 20.82 8.86
CA MET A 267 7.32 21.07 7.69
C MET A 267 7.86 22.50 7.62
N ALA A 268 7.77 23.28 8.71
CA ALA A 268 8.37 24.62 8.77
C ALA A 268 9.87 24.55 8.52
N LYS A 269 10.42 25.51 7.76
CA LYS A 269 11.83 25.45 7.33
C LYS A 269 12.79 25.59 8.51
N ASN A 270 12.51 26.57 9.37
CA ASN A 270 13.25 26.76 10.61
C ASN A 270 12.74 25.79 11.70
N PRO A 271 13.62 24.98 12.32
CA PRO A 271 13.25 24.03 13.37
C PRO A 271 12.52 24.64 14.58
N ARG A 272 12.74 25.93 14.87
CA ARG A 272 12.07 26.63 15.98
C ARG A 272 10.57 26.86 15.75
N ASP A 273 10.15 26.86 14.49
CA ASP A 273 8.76 27.11 14.10
C ASP A 273 7.95 25.81 13.98
N ARG A 274 8.59 24.66 14.24
CA ARG A 274 7.96 23.33 14.28
C ARG A 274 7.41 23.05 15.70
N PRO A 275 6.53 22.06 15.88
CA PRO A 275 6.34 21.42 17.18
C PRO A 275 7.70 21.00 17.76
N GLN A 276 7.92 21.20 19.07
CA GLN A 276 9.24 20.97 19.66
C GLN A 276 9.42 19.51 20.05
N THR A 277 8.33 18.77 20.32
CA THR A 277 8.33 17.33 20.57
C THR A 277 7.30 16.61 19.70
N VAL A 278 7.47 15.31 19.47
CA VAL A 278 6.43 14.49 18.79
C VAL A 278 5.15 14.35 19.62
N ASN A 279 5.24 14.50 20.94
CA ASN A 279 4.06 14.53 21.81
C ASN A 279 3.25 15.82 21.59
N ASP A 280 3.89 16.97 21.33
CA ASP A 280 3.18 18.22 20.98
C ASP A 280 2.27 18.02 19.76
N ILE A 281 2.76 17.27 18.76
CA ILE A 281 2.00 16.90 17.56
C ILE A 281 0.76 16.09 17.96
N TRP A 282 0.95 15.02 18.73
CA TRP A 282 -0.15 14.14 19.12
C TRP A 282 -1.17 14.86 20.01
N GLN A 283 -0.73 15.68 20.97
CA GLN A 283 -1.63 16.47 21.81
C GLN A 283 -2.50 17.44 20.99
N ALA A 284 -1.94 18.06 19.96
CA ALA A 284 -2.70 18.91 19.05
C ALA A 284 -3.70 18.11 18.19
N MET A 285 -3.34 16.88 17.78
CA MET A 285 -4.21 16.02 16.96
C MET A 285 -5.27 15.26 17.77
N ALA A 286 -5.04 14.97 19.04
CA ALA A 286 -5.89 14.09 19.85
C ALA A 286 -7.35 14.53 19.95
N PRO A 287 -7.70 15.82 20.12
CA PRO A 287 -9.09 16.27 20.10
C PRO A 287 -9.78 15.99 18.76
N ILE A 288 -9.06 16.16 17.65
CA ILE A 288 -9.55 15.91 16.29
C ILE A 288 -9.76 14.41 16.10
N ALA A 289 -8.77 13.60 16.50
CA ALA A 289 -8.85 12.13 16.42
C ALA A 289 -10.08 11.59 17.16
N LYS A 290 -10.30 12.04 18.40
CA LYS A 290 -11.46 11.63 19.22
C LYS A 290 -12.79 11.94 18.55
N TYR A 291 -12.92 13.10 17.91
CA TYR A 291 -14.13 13.47 17.16
C TYR A 291 -14.41 12.51 16.00
N TYR A 292 -13.39 12.18 15.20
CA TYR A 292 -13.55 11.26 14.07
C TYR A 292 -13.75 9.80 14.48
N GLU A 293 -13.15 9.36 15.59
CA GLU A 293 -13.41 8.05 16.17
C GLU A 293 -14.87 7.89 16.63
N GLN A 294 -15.43 8.91 17.27
CA GLN A 294 -16.83 8.93 17.70
C GLN A 294 -17.78 8.84 16.50
N GLN A 295 -17.55 9.65 15.46
CA GLN A 295 -18.37 9.58 14.24
C GLN A 295 -18.28 8.22 13.54
N ALA A 296 -17.08 7.62 13.48
CA ALA A 296 -16.91 6.30 12.90
C ALA A 296 -17.66 5.22 13.69
N ALA A 297 -17.68 5.32 15.02
CA ALA A 297 -18.42 4.41 15.90
C ALA A 297 -19.94 4.58 15.76
N GLU A 298 -20.44 5.81 15.65
CA GLU A 298 -21.86 6.11 15.42
C GLU A 298 -22.34 5.61 14.06
N THR A 299 -21.51 5.79 13.01
CA THR A 299 -21.79 5.28 11.67
C THR A 299 -21.90 3.75 11.68
N LYS A 300 -20.97 3.06 12.36
CA LYS A 300 -21.03 1.59 12.52
C LYS A 300 -22.30 1.16 13.26
N LYS A 301 -22.66 1.81 14.36
CA LYS A 301 -23.89 1.51 15.12
C LYS A 301 -25.14 1.69 14.26
N SER A 302 -25.25 2.79 13.52
CA SER A 302 -26.38 3.05 12.62
C SER A 302 -26.52 2.01 11.50
N PHE A 303 -25.39 1.55 10.93
CA PHE A 303 -25.38 0.44 9.97
C PHE A 303 -25.84 -0.90 10.58
N PHE A 304 -25.45 -1.21 11.82
CA PHE A 304 -25.91 -2.41 12.53
C PHE A 304 -27.40 -2.34 12.88
N THR A 305 -27.92 -1.19 13.35
CA THR A 305 -29.34 -1.01 13.66
C THR A 305 -30.22 -1.06 12.40
N THR A 306 -29.75 -0.49 11.29
CA THR A 306 -30.46 -0.55 9.99
C THR A 306 -30.52 -2.00 9.47
N SER A 307 -29.43 -2.76 9.62
CA SER A 307 -29.39 -4.18 9.22
C SER A 307 -30.29 -5.07 10.09
N GLN A 308 -30.46 -4.76 11.39
CA GLN A 308 -31.39 -5.46 12.28
C GLN A 308 -32.86 -5.10 12.01
N ASN A 309 -33.16 -3.85 11.67
CA ASN A 309 -34.52 -3.45 11.30
C ASN A 309 -34.99 -4.07 9.98
N LEU A 310 -34.10 -4.27 9.00
CA LEU A 310 -34.40 -5.00 7.77
C LEU A 310 -34.69 -6.50 7.99
N GLN A 311 -34.18 -7.10 9.07
CA GLN A 311 -34.52 -8.47 9.46
C GLN A 311 -35.85 -8.55 10.25
N ASN A 312 -36.20 -7.52 11.02
CA ASN A 312 -37.45 -7.49 11.79
C ASN A 312 -38.70 -7.15 10.96
N PHE A 313 -38.57 -6.66 9.72
CA PHE A 313 -39.70 -6.46 8.81
C PHE A 313 -40.20 -7.75 8.14
N GLN A 314 -39.55 -8.90 8.36
CA GLN A 314 -40.01 -10.21 7.86
C GLN A 314 -40.73 -11.07 8.92
N ALA A 315 -41.01 -10.54 10.12
CA ALA A 315 -41.57 -11.32 11.22
C ALA A 315 -42.74 -10.64 11.94
N THR A 316 -43.80 -10.27 11.22
CA THR A 316 -45.13 -10.08 11.85
C THR A 316 -46.27 -10.53 10.93
N SER A 317 -46.89 -11.66 11.27
CA SER A 317 -48.28 -11.97 10.95
C SER A 317 -48.84 -12.83 12.09
N PRO A 318 -49.90 -12.42 12.81
CA PRO A 318 -50.60 -13.30 13.72
C PRO A 318 -51.72 -14.04 12.98
N VAL A 319 -51.78 -15.35 13.20
CA VAL A 319 -52.86 -16.25 12.80
C VAL A 319 -53.93 -16.26 13.90
N ALA A 320 -55.20 -16.09 13.51
CA ALA A 320 -56.36 -16.57 14.26
C ALA A 320 -57.41 -17.07 13.24
N GLY A 321 -57.80 -18.33 13.33
CA GLY A 321 -58.98 -18.90 12.63
C GLY A 321 -60.07 -19.28 13.65
N PRO A 322 -61.04 -20.15 13.32
CA PRO A 322 -61.75 -20.35 12.04
C PRO A 322 -63.29 -20.34 12.24
N ASN A 323 -64.10 -20.21 11.17
CA ASN A 323 -65.40 -20.90 11.01
C ASN A 323 -65.98 -20.71 9.59
N ASP A 324 -66.74 -21.73 9.20
CA ASP A 324 -67.08 -22.28 7.87
C ASP A 324 -68.33 -21.63 7.21
N PRO A 325 -68.97 -22.21 6.16
CA PRO A 325 -68.71 -22.15 4.71
C PRO A 325 -69.76 -21.34 3.92
N THR A 326 -69.50 -20.97 2.66
CA THR A 326 -70.41 -21.19 1.50
C THR A 326 -69.93 -20.62 0.16
N ARG A 327 -70.10 -21.45 -0.89
CA ARG A 327 -70.47 -21.16 -2.29
C ARG A 327 -69.46 -20.53 -3.30
N ILE A 328 -69.16 -21.38 -4.30
CA ILE A 328 -69.41 -21.21 -5.75
C ILE A 328 -68.32 -20.55 -6.62
N ASN A 329 -67.73 -21.46 -7.43
CA ASN A 329 -67.42 -21.40 -8.86
C ASN A 329 -66.15 -20.74 -9.43
N ASN A 330 -65.48 -21.63 -10.18
CA ASN A 330 -64.81 -21.47 -11.47
C ASN A 330 -63.37 -20.94 -11.43
N ALA A 331 -62.38 -21.84 -11.60
CA ALA A 331 -61.82 -22.31 -12.88
C ALA A 331 -60.75 -21.30 -13.38
N THR A 332 -59.50 -21.63 -13.71
CA THR A 332 -58.91 -22.87 -14.21
C THR A 332 -57.37 -22.78 -14.08
N THR A 333 -56.73 -23.94 -13.90
CA THR A 333 -55.33 -24.29 -14.27
C THR A 333 -54.13 -23.73 -13.48
N ALA A 334 -53.71 -24.52 -12.47
CA ALA A 334 -52.31 -24.90 -12.20
C ALA A 334 -51.80 -25.86 -13.32
N PRO A 335 -50.52 -26.33 -13.41
CA PRO A 335 -49.75 -27.01 -12.35
C PRO A 335 -48.30 -26.46 -12.18
N SER A 336 -47.75 -26.30 -10.97
CA SER A 336 -47.20 -27.29 -10.03
C SER A 336 -45.97 -28.06 -10.50
N PHE A 337 -44.97 -28.16 -9.61
CA PHE A 337 -44.04 -29.27 -9.31
C PHE A 337 -42.58 -28.82 -9.29
N ARG A 338 -41.73 -29.23 -8.35
CA ARG A 338 -41.85 -29.97 -7.09
C ARG A 338 -40.50 -29.78 -6.38
N ASN A 339 -40.52 -29.74 -5.07
CA ASN A 339 -39.35 -29.83 -4.23
C ASN A 339 -38.55 -31.12 -4.50
N SER A 340 -37.23 -31.04 -4.33
CA SER A 340 -36.47 -32.15 -3.75
C SER A 340 -35.27 -31.63 -2.95
N THR A 341 -35.36 -31.96 -1.67
CA THR A 341 -34.48 -31.81 -0.52
C THR A 341 -33.14 -32.57 -0.59
N VAL A 342 -32.28 -32.30 0.40
CA VAL A 342 -31.18 -33.13 0.97
C VAL A 342 -29.81 -32.92 0.26
N ASN A 343 -28.64 -32.73 0.89
CA ASN A 343 -28.16 -33.01 2.24
C ASN A 343 -27.02 -32.06 2.69
N ARG A 344 -26.75 -32.10 4.00
CA ARG A 344 -25.62 -31.47 4.71
C ARG A 344 -24.26 -32.10 4.35
N GLN A 345 -23.19 -31.29 4.35
CA GLN A 345 -21.97 -31.37 5.20
C GLN A 345 -20.74 -30.76 4.50
N GLY A 346 -20.04 -29.83 5.19
CA GLY A 346 -18.74 -29.30 4.79
C GLY A 346 -18.37 -28.02 5.57
N ARG A 347 -17.25 -28.07 6.31
CA ARG A 347 -16.78 -27.11 7.35
C ARG A 347 -16.19 -25.79 6.78
N PRO A 348 -15.90 -24.78 7.63
CA PRO A 348 -15.93 -23.36 7.29
C PRO A 348 -14.64 -22.88 6.62
N THR A 349 -14.76 -22.08 5.57
CA THR A 349 -13.63 -21.28 5.06
C THR A 349 -14.14 -19.91 4.60
N ASP A 350 -13.49 -18.88 5.13
CA ASP A 350 -13.31 -17.52 4.60
C ASP A 350 -14.55 -16.67 4.31
N LYS A 351 -15.12 -16.11 5.39
CA LYS A 351 -15.84 -14.83 5.32
C LYS A 351 -14.82 -13.69 5.21
N LEU A 352 -14.24 -13.49 4.03
CA LEU A 352 -13.62 -12.21 3.67
C LEU A 352 -14.74 -11.19 3.41
N ASN A 353 -14.63 -10.00 4.02
CA ASN A 353 -15.51 -8.84 3.84
C ASN A 353 -15.78 -8.58 2.35
N THR A 354 -16.88 -9.11 1.84
CA THR A 354 -17.28 -8.98 0.43
C THR A 354 -18.03 -7.67 0.29
N THR A 355 -17.45 -6.72 -0.46
CA THR A 355 -18.13 -5.45 -0.71
C THR A 355 -19.36 -5.66 -1.57
N PHE A 356 -20.41 -4.84 -1.44
CA PHE A 356 -21.64 -4.95 -2.25
C PHE A 356 -21.34 -5.02 -3.76
N THR A 357 -20.32 -4.28 -4.22
CA THR A 357 -19.84 -4.29 -5.61
C THR A 357 -19.22 -5.63 -6.01
N ASP A 358 -18.55 -6.34 -5.11
CA ASP A 358 -18.01 -7.68 -5.36
C ASP A 358 -19.13 -8.70 -5.49
N THR A 359 -20.21 -8.58 -4.70
CA THR A 359 -21.39 -9.44 -4.80
C THR A 359 -22.08 -9.29 -6.16
N VAL A 360 -22.24 -8.05 -6.66
CA VAL A 360 -22.81 -7.79 -7.99
C VAL A 360 -21.92 -8.34 -9.11
N CYS A 361 -20.60 -8.20 -8.99
CA CYS A 361 -19.64 -8.76 -9.94
C CYS A 361 -19.60 -10.29 -9.89
N ALA A 362 -19.73 -10.88 -8.70
CA ALA A 362 -19.73 -12.32 -8.47
C ALA A 362 -20.93 -13.04 -9.10
N ALA A 363 -22.04 -12.34 -9.26
CA ALA A 363 -23.24 -12.85 -9.93
C ALA A 363 -23.10 -12.89 -11.47
N GLN A 364 -22.01 -12.37 -12.05
CA GLN A 364 -21.84 -12.31 -13.50
C GLN A 364 -21.15 -13.57 -14.05
N SER A 365 -21.53 -13.97 -15.26
CA SER A 365 -20.90 -15.06 -16.04
C SER A 365 -20.19 -14.53 -17.28
N TRP A 366 -19.32 -15.35 -17.88
CA TRP A 366 -18.61 -14.98 -19.11
C TRP A 366 -19.62 -14.66 -20.23
N PRO A 367 -19.52 -13.49 -20.87
CA PRO A 367 -20.46 -13.09 -21.91
C PRO A 367 -20.48 -14.07 -23.09
N ALA A 368 -21.68 -14.46 -23.52
CA ALA A 368 -21.89 -15.39 -24.63
C ALA A 368 -21.36 -14.86 -25.98
N ASP A 369 -21.27 -13.53 -26.14
CA ASP A 369 -20.75 -12.86 -27.33
C ASP A 369 -19.21 -12.77 -27.36
N LYS A 370 -18.51 -13.32 -26.35
CA LYS A 370 -17.05 -13.29 -26.26
C LYS A 370 -16.46 -14.69 -26.38
N PRO A 371 -15.38 -14.86 -27.18
CA PRO A 371 -14.76 -16.17 -27.34
C PRO A 371 -14.16 -16.64 -26.01
N GLN A 372 -14.30 -17.94 -25.72
CA GLN A 372 -13.63 -18.57 -24.58
C GLN A 372 -12.16 -18.81 -24.92
N SER A 373 -11.37 -17.75 -24.79
CA SER A 373 -9.96 -17.72 -25.18
C SER A 373 -9.21 -16.73 -24.28
N LYS A 374 -7.88 -16.73 -24.31
CA LYS A 374 -7.03 -15.84 -23.49
C LYS A 374 -7.13 -14.39 -23.93
N ILE A 375 -8.23 -13.75 -23.60
CA ILE A 375 -8.53 -12.36 -23.96
C ILE A 375 -8.76 -11.52 -22.71
N VAL A 376 -8.55 -10.22 -22.89
CA VAL A 376 -8.86 -9.18 -21.92
C VAL A 376 -9.75 -8.13 -22.57
N PHE A 377 -10.79 -7.69 -21.89
CA PHE A 377 -11.65 -6.60 -22.38
C PHE A 377 -12.32 -5.83 -21.23
N PRO A 378 -12.73 -4.57 -21.48
CA PRO A 378 -13.40 -3.76 -20.48
C PRO A 378 -14.90 -4.06 -20.48
N ARG A 379 -15.54 -4.00 -19.32
CA ARG A 379 -17.00 -4.11 -19.21
C ARG A 379 -17.52 -3.18 -18.12
N ILE A 380 -18.63 -2.51 -18.40
CA ILE A 380 -19.41 -1.79 -17.39
C ILE A 380 -20.43 -2.77 -16.83
N VAL A 381 -20.38 -3.04 -15.54
CA VAL A 381 -21.36 -3.89 -14.85
C VAL A 381 -22.45 -2.99 -14.28
N PRO A 382 -23.73 -3.16 -14.69
CA PRO A 382 -24.83 -2.40 -14.12
C PRO A 382 -24.97 -2.72 -12.63
N ALA A 383 -24.98 -1.69 -11.79
CA ALA A 383 -25.21 -1.78 -10.35
C ALA A 383 -25.90 -0.50 -9.86
N GLU A 384 -26.79 -0.61 -8.87
CA GLU A 384 -27.41 0.54 -8.21
C GLU A 384 -26.66 0.85 -6.90
N PRO A 385 -26.33 2.11 -6.61
CA PRO A 385 -26.73 3.34 -7.31
C PRO A 385 -25.83 3.75 -8.49
N THR A 386 -24.68 3.09 -8.71
CA THR A 386 -23.73 3.45 -9.79
C THR A 386 -23.14 2.21 -10.47
N ALA A 387 -23.08 2.23 -11.81
CA ALA A 387 -22.45 1.18 -12.61
C ALA A 387 -20.95 1.01 -12.30
N ILE A 388 -20.42 -0.19 -12.40
CA ILE A 388 -19.04 -0.54 -11.99
C ILE A 388 -18.14 -0.64 -13.22
N ALA A 389 -17.00 0.06 -13.20
CA ALA A 389 -15.93 -0.15 -14.18
C ALA A 389 -15.19 -1.47 -13.88
N SER A 390 -15.06 -2.33 -14.90
CA SER A 390 -14.39 -3.62 -14.72
C SER A 390 -13.57 -4.05 -15.93
N LEU A 391 -12.53 -4.86 -15.65
CA LEU A 391 -11.65 -5.49 -16.61
C LEU A 391 -11.80 -7.00 -16.50
N TRP A 392 -12.12 -7.66 -17.60
CA TRP A 392 -12.41 -9.08 -17.63
C TRP A 392 -11.30 -9.80 -18.37
N ALA A 393 -10.76 -10.85 -17.76
CA ALA A 393 -9.70 -11.65 -18.36
C ALA A 393 -9.98 -13.13 -18.20
N MET A 394 -9.76 -13.90 -19.26
CA MET A 394 -9.78 -15.36 -19.21
C MET A 394 -8.36 -15.90 -19.32
N LEU A 395 -7.98 -16.78 -18.39
CA LEU A 395 -6.64 -17.34 -18.24
C LEU A 395 -6.70 -18.87 -18.12
N GLU A 396 -5.55 -19.53 -18.16
CA GLU A 396 -5.47 -20.98 -17.89
C GLU A 396 -5.83 -21.27 -16.42
N GLY A 397 -6.52 -22.39 -16.18
CA GLY A 397 -6.93 -22.79 -14.82
C GLY A 397 -5.75 -22.91 -13.85
N GLU A 398 -4.65 -23.52 -14.30
CA GLU A 398 -3.41 -23.69 -13.50
C GLU A 398 -2.73 -22.36 -13.16
N GLU A 399 -2.94 -21.33 -13.98
CA GLU A 399 -2.36 -20.01 -13.78
C GLU A 399 -3.11 -19.20 -12.72
N LEU A 400 -4.43 -19.40 -12.63
CA LEU A 400 -5.31 -18.59 -11.81
C LEU A 400 -5.11 -18.79 -10.30
N GLY A 401 -4.86 -20.03 -9.87
CA GLY A 401 -4.59 -20.34 -8.47
C GLY A 401 -3.36 -19.60 -7.92
N LYS A 402 -2.38 -19.34 -8.79
CA LYS A 402 -1.10 -18.73 -8.43
C LYS A 402 -1.12 -17.20 -8.43
N ARG A 403 -2.18 -16.60 -8.99
CA ARG A 403 -2.29 -15.14 -9.21
C ARG A 403 -3.21 -14.40 -8.25
N ARG A 404 -3.72 -15.11 -7.24
CA ARG A 404 -4.68 -14.57 -6.25
C ARG A 404 -4.08 -13.46 -5.38
N PHE A 405 -2.76 -13.46 -5.22
CA PHE A 405 -2.00 -12.52 -4.39
C PHE A 405 -1.04 -11.63 -5.20
N ASP A 406 -1.26 -11.52 -6.51
CA ASP A 406 -0.40 -10.71 -7.38
C ASP A 406 -0.47 -9.22 -6.99
N THR A 407 0.68 -8.56 -6.96
CA THR A 407 0.78 -7.10 -6.89
C THR A 407 0.13 -6.50 -8.13
N ARG A 408 -0.74 -5.51 -7.95
CA ARG A 408 -1.50 -4.88 -9.03
C ARG A 408 -0.88 -3.54 -9.37
N TYR A 409 -0.51 -3.36 -10.63
CA TYR A 409 -0.05 -2.08 -11.17
C TYR A 409 -0.95 -1.65 -12.31
N ASN A 410 -1.22 -0.34 -12.42
CA ASN A 410 -1.94 0.20 -13.54
C ASN A 410 -1.34 1.50 -14.06
N GLN A 411 -1.46 1.69 -15.37
CA GLN A 411 -1.03 2.90 -16.06
C GLN A 411 -1.95 3.17 -17.25
N PHE A 412 -2.13 4.44 -17.56
CA PHE A 412 -2.89 4.88 -18.71
C PHE A 412 -1.98 5.65 -19.67
N LEU A 413 -2.10 5.35 -20.96
CA LEU A 413 -1.43 6.07 -22.05
C LEU A 413 -2.48 6.58 -23.02
N PHE A 414 -2.37 7.83 -23.42
CA PHE A 414 -3.31 8.46 -24.34
C PHE A 414 -2.58 9.05 -25.54
N ILE A 415 -3.16 8.91 -26.72
CA ILE A 415 -2.73 9.61 -27.93
C ILE A 415 -3.89 10.34 -28.56
N GLU A 416 -3.62 11.53 -29.08
CA GLU A 416 -4.60 12.44 -29.65
C GLU A 416 -4.88 12.14 -31.13
N ALA A 417 -3.81 11.83 -31.88
CA ALA A 417 -3.82 11.65 -33.32
C ALA A 417 -3.19 10.29 -33.72
N PRO A 418 -3.60 9.69 -34.84
CA PRO A 418 -4.63 10.15 -35.79
C PRO A 418 -6.07 9.97 -35.31
N HIS A 419 -6.27 9.26 -34.20
CA HIS A 419 -7.58 9.03 -33.57
C HIS A 419 -7.43 8.99 -32.04
N PRO A 420 -8.24 9.74 -31.26
CA PRO A 420 -8.14 9.76 -29.80
C PRO A 420 -8.34 8.38 -29.20
N MET A 421 -7.28 7.82 -28.62
CA MET A 421 -7.30 6.47 -28.08
C MET A 421 -6.56 6.39 -26.76
N LEU A 422 -7.14 5.65 -25.83
CA LEU A 422 -6.60 5.40 -24.51
C LEU A 422 -6.20 3.93 -24.40
N LEU A 423 -4.96 3.67 -24.00
CA LEU A 423 -4.51 2.37 -23.57
C LEU A 423 -4.52 2.32 -22.04
N TRP A 424 -5.34 1.44 -21.51
CA TRP A 424 -5.43 1.07 -20.11
C TRP A 424 -4.59 -0.19 -19.87
N ILE A 425 -3.49 -0.04 -19.14
CA ILE A 425 -2.57 -1.12 -18.81
C ILE A 425 -2.86 -1.56 -17.38
N THR A 426 -3.20 -2.83 -17.20
CA THR A 426 -3.20 -3.49 -15.89
C THR A 426 -2.16 -4.61 -15.89
N VAL A 427 -1.40 -4.73 -14.80
CA VAL A 427 -0.41 -5.79 -14.61
C VAL A 427 -0.70 -6.49 -13.29
N LEU A 428 -0.86 -7.82 -13.36
CA LEU A 428 -0.82 -8.70 -12.21
C LEU A 428 0.60 -9.28 -12.14
N TYR A 429 1.34 -8.94 -11.10
CA TYR A 429 2.74 -9.28 -10.99
C TYR A 429 3.04 -10.12 -9.75
N ASN A 430 3.80 -11.19 -9.96
CA ASN A 430 4.40 -12.00 -8.91
C ASN A 430 5.84 -12.34 -9.34
N SER A 431 6.80 -12.31 -8.42
CA SER A 431 8.20 -12.63 -8.72
C SER A 431 8.41 -14.10 -9.13
N SER A 432 7.59 -15.04 -8.65
CA SER A 432 7.71 -16.46 -9.04
C SER A 432 7.08 -16.76 -10.41
N GLU A 433 5.99 -16.09 -10.77
CA GLU A 433 5.20 -16.37 -11.98
C GLU A 433 5.31 -15.28 -13.07
N GLY A 434 6.08 -14.22 -12.80
CA GLY A 434 6.25 -13.07 -13.67
C GLY A 434 4.99 -12.19 -13.82
N ALA A 435 5.08 -11.23 -14.75
CA ALA A 435 4.01 -10.29 -15.05
C ALA A 435 2.97 -10.87 -16.02
N ARG A 436 1.70 -10.89 -15.60
CA ARG A 436 0.55 -11.02 -16.50
C ARG A 436 0.05 -9.64 -16.89
N TRP A 437 0.17 -9.35 -18.17
CA TRP A 437 -0.27 -8.09 -18.74
C TRP A 437 -1.69 -8.19 -19.27
N LEU A 438 -2.51 -7.22 -18.89
CA LEU A 438 -3.92 -7.10 -19.25
C LEU A 438 -4.14 -5.75 -19.96
N PRO A 439 -3.61 -5.55 -21.18
CA PRO A 439 -3.76 -4.30 -21.91
C PRO A 439 -5.17 -4.18 -22.53
N CYS A 440 -5.81 -3.05 -22.33
CA CYS A 440 -7.13 -2.76 -22.84
C CYS A 440 -7.14 -1.42 -23.61
N TYR A 441 -7.64 -1.43 -24.84
CA TYR A 441 -7.72 -0.23 -25.68
C TYR A 441 -9.14 0.32 -25.65
N LEU A 442 -9.28 1.60 -25.34
CA LEU A 442 -10.53 2.33 -25.30
C LEU A 442 -10.53 3.41 -26.36
N ASP A 443 -11.53 3.33 -27.26
CA ASP A 443 -11.81 4.37 -28.24
C ASP A 443 -12.63 5.48 -27.58
N LEU A 444 -11.99 6.63 -27.33
CA LEU A 444 -12.64 7.75 -26.65
C LEU A 444 -13.59 8.56 -27.56
N LYS A 445 -13.76 8.18 -28.84
CA LYS A 445 -14.85 8.71 -29.69
C LYS A 445 -16.14 7.91 -29.54
N THR A 446 -16.09 6.70 -28.99
CA THR A 446 -17.28 5.88 -28.74
C THR A 446 -17.95 6.26 -27.41
N LYS A 447 -19.28 6.11 -27.34
CA LYS A 447 -20.04 6.34 -26.10
C LYS A 447 -19.54 5.45 -24.95
N ILE A 448 -19.26 4.19 -25.25
CA ILE A 448 -18.76 3.21 -24.27
C ILE A 448 -17.37 3.60 -23.76
N GLY A 449 -16.45 3.99 -24.65
CA GLY A 449 -15.11 4.41 -24.25
C GLY A 449 -15.12 5.67 -23.39
N GLN A 450 -15.98 6.65 -23.73
CA GLN A 450 -16.22 7.85 -22.92
C GLN A 450 -16.78 7.52 -21.54
N GLN A 451 -17.84 6.71 -21.49
CA GLN A 451 -18.46 6.31 -20.24
C GLN A 451 -17.48 5.54 -19.35
N MET A 452 -16.69 4.62 -19.92
CA MET A 452 -15.67 3.87 -19.19
C MET A 452 -14.58 4.79 -18.64
N ALA A 453 -14.02 5.70 -19.45
CA ALA A 453 -12.99 6.63 -18.98
C ALA A 453 -13.49 7.52 -17.83
N ARG A 454 -14.73 8.01 -17.91
CA ARG A 454 -15.37 8.81 -16.85
C ARG A 454 -15.66 8.00 -15.60
N LEU A 455 -16.10 6.74 -15.72
CA LEU A 455 -16.30 5.85 -14.58
C LEU A 455 -14.99 5.53 -13.87
N LEU A 456 -13.94 5.20 -14.63
CA LEU A 456 -12.59 4.98 -14.08
C LEU A 456 -12.09 6.23 -13.33
N ALA A 457 -12.29 7.42 -13.90
CA ALA A 457 -11.92 8.68 -13.27
C ALA A 457 -12.75 8.98 -12.01
N SER A 458 -14.07 8.82 -12.04
CA SER A 458 -14.93 9.18 -10.91
C SER A 458 -14.81 8.21 -9.75
N GLN A 459 -14.74 6.90 -10.02
CA GLN A 459 -14.69 5.86 -8.99
C GLN A 459 -13.30 5.73 -8.37
N GLY A 460 -12.23 6.06 -9.12
CA GLY A 460 -10.85 5.91 -8.64
C GLY A 460 -10.43 4.47 -8.36
N ASN A 461 -11.24 3.50 -8.76
CA ASN A 461 -10.92 2.08 -8.71
C ASN A 461 -11.75 1.32 -9.75
N TYR A 462 -11.35 0.09 -10.05
CA TYR A 462 -12.07 -0.83 -10.92
C TYR A 462 -11.92 -2.27 -10.46
N ARG A 463 -12.83 -3.12 -10.90
CA ARG A 463 -12.79 -4.56 -10.62
C ARG A 463 -12.08 -5.33 -11.73
N ILE A 464 -11.30 -6.33 -11.37
CA ILE A 464 -10.67 -7.26 -12.29
C ILE A 464 -11.32 -8.62 -12.05
N LEU A 465 -12.04 -9.13 -13.06
CA LEU A 465 -12.70 -10.42 -13.02
C LEU A 465 -11.88 -11.42 -13.82
N LEU A 466 -11.41 -12.46 -13.14
CA LEU A 466 -10.64 -13.54 -13.75
C LEU A 466 -11.51 -14.77 -13.95
N PHE A 467 -11.51 -15.33 -15.16
CA PHE A 467 -12.23 -16.54 -15.54
C PHE A 467 -11.26 -17.63 -15.98
N ALA A 468 -11.58 -18.89 -15.68
CA ALA A 468 -10.81 -20.04 -16.14
C ALA A 468 -11.30 -20.53 -17.52
N LEU A 469 -10.36 -20.87 -18.39
CA LEU A 469 -10.66 -21.62 -19.61
C LEU A 469 -11.42 -22.91 -19.28
N GLY A 470 -12.49 -23.17 -20.02
CA GLY A 470 -13.38 -24.31 -19.81
C GLY A 470 -14.40 -24.15 -18.67
N GLN A 471 -14.38 -23.06 -17.89
CA GLN A 471 -15.35 -22.79 -16.83
C GLN A 471 -15.97 -21.38 -16.95
N PRO A 472 -16.70 -21.07 -18.03
CA PRO A 472 -17.24 -19.73 -18.30
C PRO A 472 -18.38 -19.32 -17.36
N GLN A 473 -19.01 -20.27 -16.67
CA GLN A 473 -20.21 -20.05 -15.87
C GLN A 473 -19.94 -19.38 -14.52
N ARG A 474 -18.69 -19.40 -14.05
CA ARG A 474 -18.31 -18.85 -12.75
C ARG A 474 -17.00 -18.09 -12.85
N TYR A 475 -16.95 -16.91 -12.25
CA TYR A 475 -15.68 -16.21 -12.05
C TYR A 475 -14.78 -17.05 -11.12
N PHE A 476 -13.48 -17.03 -11.38
CA PHE A 476 -12.49 -17.67 -10.52
C PHE A 476 -12.09 -16.75 -9.36
N HIS A 477 -11.81 -15.49 -9.66
CA HIS A 477 -11.38 -14.51 -8.66
C HIS A 477 -11.78 -13.08 -9.07
N ILE A 478 -12.15 -12.28 -8.08
CA ILE A 478 -12.39 -10.84 -8.22
C ILE A 478 -11.33 -10.13 -7.39
N THR A 479 -10.65 -9.17 -8.01
CA THR A 479 -9.75 -8.27 -7.29
C THR A 479 -10.01 -6.81 -7.68
N GLN A 480 -9.53 -5.87 -6.89
CA GLN A 480 -9.69 -4.43 -7.11
C GLN A 480 -8.33 -3.81 -7.42
N ALA A 481 -8.30 -2.91 -8.41
CA ALA A 481 -7.19 -2.01 -8.63
C ALA A 481 -7.65 -0.56 -8.43
N THR A 482 -6.83 0.23 -7.76
CA THR A 482 -7.05 1.65 -7.48
C THR A 482 -6.32 2.50 -8.50
N ILE A 483 -6.86 3.68 -8.81
CA ILE A 483 -6.32 4.63 -9.79
C ILE A 483 -5.92 5.88 -9.02
N SER A 484 -4.67 6.33 -9.19
CA SER A 484 -4.17 7.51 -8.48
C SER A 484 -4.91 8.78 -8.92
N LEU A 485 -4.94 9.80 -8.05
CA LEU A 485 -5.63 11.06 -8.34
C LEU A 485 -5.17 11.68 -9.67
N LYS A 486 -3.85 11.75 -9.89
CA LYS A 486 -3.25 12.22 -11.14
C LYS A 486 -3.76 11.47 -12.37
N GLN A 487 -3.86 10.15 -12.29
CA GLN A 487 -4.39 9.33 -13.39
C GLN A 487 -5.89 9.61 -13.60
N ARG A 488 -6.67 9.82 -12.54
CA ARG A 488 -8.09 10.18 -12.62
C ARG A 488 -8.29 11.54 -13.29
N GLU A 489 -7.51 12.55 -12.92
CA GLU A 489 -7.53 13.86 -13.56
C GLU A 489 -7.15 13.78 -15.04
N GLN A 490 -6.12 13.00 -15.37
CA GLN A 490 -5.74 12.74 -16.75
C GLN A 490 -6.87 12.06 -17.52
N LEU A 491 -7.52 11.04 -16.96
CA LEU A 491 -8.66 10.36 -17.58
C LEU A 491 -9.82 11.32 -17.85
N THR A 492 -10.18 12.18 -16.89
CA THR A 492 -11.20 13.24 -17.08
C THR A 492 -10.80 14.18 -18.21
N ARG A 493 -9.57 14.71 -18.16
CA ARG A 493 -9.05 15.62 -19.20
C ARG A 493 -9.04 14.99 -20.58
N TRP A 494 -8.61 13.73 -20.70
CA TRP A 494 -8.56 13.01 -21.97
C TRP A 494 -9.96 12.68 -22.49
N ALA A 495 -10.90 12.33 -21.61
CA ALA A 495 -12.30 12.13 -21.99
C ALA A 495 -12.90 13.43 -22.56
N ASP A 496 -12.65 14.58 -21.94
CA ASP A 496 -13.16 15.87 -22.42
C ASP A 496 -12.46 16.37 -23.68
N LEU A 497 -11.12 16.23 -23.74
CA LEU A 497 -10.32 16.65 -24.89
C LEU A 497 -10.66 15.85 -26.16
N SER A 498 -10.78 14.53 -26.04
CA SER A 498 -11.07 13.63 -27.17
C SER A 498 -12.40 13.92 -27.89
N GLN A 499 -13.37 14.55 -27.21
CA GLN A 499 -14.60 14.99 -27.87
C GLN A 499 -14.35 16.08 -28.91
N ARG A 500 -13.39 16.97 -28.64
CA ARG A 500 -13.05 18.12 -29.49
C ARG A 500 -12.06 17.78 -30.59
N LEU A 501 -11.32 16.68 -30.43
CA LEU A 501 -10.31 16.25 -31.39
C LEU A 501 -10.92 15.56 -32.63
N PRO A 502 -10.31 15.76 -33.81
CA PRO A 502 -10.70 15.05 -35.03
C PRO A 502 -10.42 13.56 -34.88
N ALA A 503 -11.25 12.73 -35.51
CA ALA A 503 -11.16 11.28 -35.48
C ALA A 503 -10.97 10.75 -36.89
N SER A 504 -9.99 9.87 -37.09
CA SER A 504 -9.76 9.25 -38.39
C SER A 504 -9.56 7.75 -38.27
N ASN A 505 -8.33 7.28 -38.08
CA ASN A 505 -7.98 5.87 -38.14
C ASN A 505 -7.65 5.29 -36.74
N PRO A 506 -8.63 4.64 -36.05
CA PRO A 506 -8.39 4.03 -34.74
C PRO A 506 -7.38 2.87 -34.79
N VAL A 507 -7.22 2.19 -35.93
CA VAL A 507 -6.28 1.07 -36.09
C VAL A 507 -4.84 1.57 -36.00
N VAL A 508 -4.53 2.70 -36.63
CA VAL A 508 -3.18 3.31 -36.57
C VAL A 508 -2.87 3.76 -35.14
N SER A 509 -3.82 4.44 -34.48
CA SER A 509 -3.67 4.82 -33.08
C SER A 509 -3.40 3.60 -32.17
N LYS A 510 -4.16 2.52 -32.36
CA LYS A 510 -3.95 1.27 -31.61
C LYS A 510 -2.56 0.68 -31.85
N GLN A 511 -2.06 0.70 -33.09
CA GLN A 511 -0.71 0.25 -33.41
C GLN A 511 0.38 1.12 -32.79
N THR A 512 0.20 2.45 -32.77
CA THR A 512 1.12 3.38 -32.10
C THR A 512 1.17 3.13 -30.60
N LEU A 513 0.00 3.02 -29.95
CA LEU A 513 -0.08 2.68 -28.53
C LEU A 513 0.52 1.31 -28.22
N LYS A 514 0.37 0.33 -29.13
CA LYS A 514 1.02 -0.98 -28.99
C LYS A 514 2.54 -0.88 -29.01
N LYS A 515 3.12 -0.02 -29.85
CA LYS A 515 4.58 0.22 -29.86
C LYS A 515 5.06 0.88 -28.56
N GLU A 516 4.35 1.90 -28.08
CA GLU A 516 4.69 2.57 -26.82
C GLU A 516 4.51 1.66 -25.61
N TYR A 517 3.48 0.81 -25.64
CA TYR A 517 3.26 -0.25 -24.66
C TYR A 517 4.47 -1.19 -24.55
N GLU A 518 4.96 -1.75 -25.67
CA GLU A 518 6.11 -2.65 -25.65
C GLU A 518 7.37 -1.96 -25.11
N LYS A 519 7.63 -0.69 -25.47
CA LYS A 519 8.74 0.10 -24.93
C LYS A 519 8.61 0.34 -23.42
N SER A 520 7.37 0.50 -22.93
CA SER A 520 7.10 0.79 -21.52
C SER A 520 7.25 -0.42 -20.60
N LYS A 521 7.10 -1.66 -21.12
CA LYS A 521 7.12 -2.89 -20.32
C LYS A 521 8.36 -3.02 -19.45
N GLY A 522 9.55 -2.78 -19.99
CA GLY A 522 10.80 -2.89 -19.24
C GLY A 522 10.86 -1.92 -18.05
N LYS A 523 10.44 -0.66 -18.25
CA LYS A 523 10.38 0.35 -17.19
C LYS A 523 9.34 -0.01 -16.12
N ILE A 524 8.18 -0.52 -16.53
CA ILE A 524 7.12 -0.95 -15.62
C ILE A 524 7.57 -2.16 -14.80
N LEU A 525 8.24 -3.14 -15.43
CA LEU A 525 8.82 -4.29 -14.71
C LEU A 525 9.91 -3.88 -13.74
N MET A 526 10.78 -2.95 -14.11
CA MET A 526 11.78 -2.40 -13.19
C MET A 526 11.11 -1.69 -12.01
N LYS A 527 10.04 -0.93 -12.24
CA LYS A 527 9.26 -0.31 -11.14
C LYS A 527 8.60 -1.36 -10.26
N LEU A 528 7.95 -2.36 -10.83
CA LEU A 528 7.31 -3.45 -10.09
C LEU A 528 8.33 -4.28 -9.30
N ALA A 529 9.48 -4.57 -9.90
CA ALA A 529 10.58 -5.25 -9.23
C ALA A 529 11.21 -4.37 -8.14
N ALA A 530 11.32 -3.06 -8.34
CA ALA A 530 11.82 -2.12 -7.34
C ALA A 530 10.85 -1.94 -6.16
N SER A 531 9.55 -1.87 -6.46
CA SER A 531 8.47 -1.90 -5.47
C SER A 531 8.45 -3.23 -4.71
N ARG A 532 8.88 -4.35 -5.32
CA ARG A 532 9.03 -5.66 -4.65
C ARG A 532 10.39 -5.96 -4.01
N THR A 533 11.48 -5.29 -4.37
CA THR A 533 12.65 -5.26 -3.49
C THR A 533 12.36 -4.59 -2.16
N ASN A 534 11.26 -3.81 -2.09
CA ASN A 534 10.66 -3.32 -0.85
C ASN A 534 9.48 -4.18 -0.32
N SER A 535 8.79 -4.99 -1.16
CA SER A 535 7.60 -5.79 -0.78
C SER A 535 7.72 -7.33 -0.86
N ASN A 536 8.88 -7.91 -1.20
CA ASN A 536 9.21 -9.31 -0.86
C ASN A 536 9.58 -9.46 0.63
N LEU A 537 9.45 -8.36 1.39
CA LEU A 537 9.43 -8.25 2.86
C LEU A 537 8.09 -8.62 3.52
N GLY A 538 7.06 -9.03 2.79
CA GLY A 538 5.79 -9.46 3.39
C GLY A 538 5.02 -10.46 2.52
N GLY A 539 4.91 -11.71 2.97
CA GLY A 539 4.07 -12.73 2.32
C GLY A 539 4.58 -14.16 2.50
N PHE A 540 4.43 -14.70 3.71
CA PHE A 540 3.71 -15.96 3.87
C PHE A 540 2.27 -15.64 4.25
#